data_AF-A0A2G2PAT4-F1
#
_entry.id   AF-A0A2G2PAT4-F1
#
_cell.length_a   1.000
_cell.length_b   1.000
_cell.length_c   1.000
_cell.angle_alpha   90.00
_cell.angle_beta   90.00
_cell.angle_gamma   90.00
#
_symmetry.space_group_name_H-M   'P 1'
#
loop_
_entity.id
_entity.type
_entity.pdbx_description
1 polymer ?
#
loop_
_entity_poly.entity_id
_entity_poly.type
_entity_poly.pdbx_seq_one_letter_code
_entity_poly.pdbx_strand_id
1 'polypeptide(L)'
;MWLNKLKIAIIEKDADKLEKLLEDIPNPKSINEAQEALFLLNEATDMMHILKDETSESMLKIKKNLSFIHSTQNKPKHSFEIKS
;
A
#
# COMPACT_ATOMS: atom_id res chain seq x y z
N MET A 1 16.20 -0.09 21.98
CA MET A 1 14.76 0.30 21.87
C MET A 1 14.31 0.44 20.42
N TRP A 2 15.11 1.06 19.53
CA TRP A 2 14.77 1.20 18.10
C TRP A 2 14.59 -0.16 17.39
N LEU A 3 15.53 -1.09 17.55
CA LEU A 3 15.44 -2.43 16.95
C LEU A 3 14.19 -3.22 17.39
N ASN A 4 13.79 -3.08 18.67
CA ASN A 4 12.57 -3.73 19.17
C ASN A 4 11.32 -3.12 18.55
N LYS A 5 11.28 -1.80 18.38
CA LYS A 5 10.18 -1.13 17.68
C LYS A 5 10.11 -1.61 16.22
N LEU A 6 11.25 -1.76 15.54
CA LEU A 6 11.31 -2.29 14.17
C LEU A 6 10.74 -3.70 14.07
N LYS A 7 11.15 -4.60 14.97
CA LYS A 7 10.60 -5.97 15.05
C LYS A 7 9.08 -5.97 15.26
N ILE A 8 8.59 -5.14 16.19
CA ILE A 8 7.14 -5.03 16.46
C ILE A 8 6.40 -4.54 15.20
N ALA A 9 6.89 -3.50 14.53
CA ALA A 9 6.27 -2.94 13.35
C ALA A 9 6.20 -3.95 12.18
N ILE A 10 7.24 -4.77 12.01
CA ILE A 10 7.28 -5.86 11.02
C ILE A 10 6.26 -6.96 11.39
N ILE A 11 6.23 -7.42 12.66
CA ILE A 11 5.30 -8.46 13.11
C ILE A 11 3.84 -8.00 12.96
N GLU A 12 3.56 -6.74 13.29
CA GLU A 12 2.23 -6.15 13.19
C GLU A 12 1.85 -5.75 11.75
N LYS A 13 2.79 -5.84 10.80
CA LYS A 13 2.64 -5.38 9.40
C LYS A 13 2.10 -3.96 9.30
N ASP A 14 2.57 -3.09 10.19
CA ASP A 14 2.05 -1.74 10.36
C ASP A 14 2.97 -0.74 9.64
N ALA A 15 2.55 -0.33 8.44
CA ALA A 15 3.29 0.60 7.60
C ALA A 15 3.48 1.99 8.26
N ASP A 16 2.50 2.46 9.03
CA ASP A 16 2.57 3.76 9.72
C ASP A 16 3.62 3.74 10.84
N LYS A 17 3.74 2.61 11.54
CA LYS A 17 4.81 2.43 12.54
C LYS A 17 6.18 2.33 11.89
N LEU A 18 6.29 1.68 10.74
CA LEU A 18 7.55 1.64 9.97
C LEU A 18 7.93 3.04 9.49
N GLU A 19 7.00 3.85 9.01
CA GLU A 19 7.25 5.22 8.57
C GLU A 19 7.75 6.10 9.72
N LYS A 20 7.09 6.05 10.88
CA LYS A 20 7.56 6.76 12.10
C LYS A 20 8.94 6.30 12.57
N LEU A 21 9.30 5.05 12.32
CA LEU A 21 10.62 4.51 12.65
C LEU A 21 11.73 5.05 11.77
N LEU A 22 11.41 5.50 10.55
CA LEU A 22 12.36 6.16 9.64
C LEU A 22 12.68 7.60 10.07
N GLU A 23 11.80 8.24 10.85
CA GLU A 23 12.05 9.56 11.43
C GLU A 23 13.05 9.52 12.59
N ASP A 24 13.19 8.37 13.26
CA ASP A 24 14.13 8.13 14.35
C ASP A 24 15.47 7.57 13.82
N ILE A 25 16.60 8.19 14.18
CA ILE A 25 17.94 7.72 13.79
C ILE A 25 18.28 6.39 14.51
N PRO A 26 18.58 5.31 13.78
CA PRO A 26 19.02 4.05 14.39
C PRO A 26 20.37 4.21 15.09
N ASN A 27 20.47 3.72 16.33
CA ASN A 27 21.71 3.71 17.12
C ASN A 27 22.06 2.26 17.55
N PRO A 28 22.58 1.42 16.64
CA PRO A 28 22.97 0.05 16.95
C PRO A 28 24.21 0.05 17.86
N LYS A 29 24.18 -0.75 18.94
CA LYS A 29 25.25 -0.83 19.93
C LYS A 29 26.36 -1.81 19.55
N SER A 30 26.14 -2.63 18.53
CA SER A 30 27.05 -3.67 18.08
C SER A 30 26.89 -3.93 16.58
N ILE A 31 27.94 -4.44 15.94
CA ILE A 31 27.93 -4.91 14.53
C ILE A 31 26.82 -5.94 14.31
N ASN A 32 26.60 -6.83 15.28
CA ASN A 32 25.55 -7.85 15.20
C ASN A 32 24.14 -7.22 15.17
N GLU A 33 23.89 -6.18 16.00
CA GLU A 33 22.61 -5.45 15.97
C GLU A 33 22.43 -4.69 14.65
N ALA A 34 23.52 -4.18 14.07
CA ALA A 34 23.47 -3.50 12.78
C ALA A 34 23.15 -4.48 11.63
N GLN A 35 23.75 -5.68 11.64
CA GLN A 35 23.41 -6.74 10.68
C GLN A 35 21.96 -7.18 10.83
N GLU A 36 21.49 -7.40 12.07
CA GLU A 36 20.11 -7.78 12.32
C GLU A 36 19.12 -6.71 11.83
N ALA A 37 19.40 -5.43 12.11
CA ALA A 37 18.61 -4.31 11.59
C ALA A 37 18.56 -4.31 10.06
N LEU A 38 19.69 -4.56 9.39
CA LEU A 38 19.76 -4.64 7.92
C LEU A 38 18.87 -5.74 7.36
N PHE A 39 18.91 -6.94 7.95
CA PHE A 39 18.04 -8.04 7.51
C PHE A 39 16.56 -7.71 7.71
N LEU A 40 16.20 -7.14 8.85
CA LEU A 40 14.83 -6.72 9.14
C LEU A 40 14.34 -5.60 8.21
N LEU A 41 15.21 -4.66 7.84
CA LEU A 41 14.88 -3.59 6.90
C LEU A 41 14.63 -4.11 5.49
N ASN A 42 15.38 -5.13 5.04
CA ASN A 42 15.10 -5.80 3.78
C ASN A 42 13.72 -6.48 3.80
N GLU A 43 13.42 -7.22 4.87
CA GLU A 43 12.10 -7.86 5.03
C GLU A 43 10.95 -6.84 5.07
N ALA A 44 11.14 -5.72 5.77
CA ALA A 44 10.18 -4.62 5.79
C ALA A 44 9.97 -4.00 4.39
N THR A 45 11.05 -3.91 3.60
CA THR A 45 11.00 -3.39 2.22
C THR A 45 10.20 -4.32 1.31
N ASP A 46 10.46 -5.63 1.37
CA ASP A 46 9.70 -6.63 0.61
C ASP A 46 8.22 -6.60 0.97
N MET A 47 7.90 -6.45 2.26
CA MET A 47 6.52 -6.30 2.73
C MET A 47 5.84 -5.05 2.16
N MET A 48 6.52 -3.90 2.15
CA MET A 48 5.98 -2.67 1.54
C MET A 48 5.74 -2.82 0.03
N HIS A 49 6.62 -3.54 -0.68
CA HIS A 49 6.42 -3.82 -2.10
C HIS A 49 5.16 -4.65 -2.34
N ILE A 50 4.94 -5.70 -1.55
CA ILE A 50 3.72 -6.52 -1.64
C ILE A 50 2.48 -5.66 -1.39
N LEU A 51 2.47 -4.85 -0.33
CA LEU A 51 1.34 -3.97 0.00
C LEU A 51 1.03 -2.97 -1.13
N LYS A 52 2.08 -2.40 -1.72
CA LYS A 52 1.95 -1.49 -2.87
C LYS A 52 1.30 -2.20 -4.07
N ASP A 53 1.74 -3.41 -4.38
CA ASP A 53 1.23 -4.17 -5.52
C ASP A 53 -0.23 -4.57 -5.32
N GLU A 54 -0.60 -5.06 -4.14
CA GLU A 54 -1.99 -5.37 -3.77
C GLU A 54 -2.91 -4.14 -3.84
N THR A 55 -2.41 -2.99 -3.38
CA THR A 55 -3.13 -1.72 -3.46
C THR A 55 -3.32 -1.28 -4.91
N SER A 56 -2.28 -1.41 -5.74
CA SER A 56 -2.33 -1.12 -7.18
C SER A 56 -3.39 -1.97 -7.89
N GLU A 57 -3.40 -3.28 -7.64
CA GLU A 57 -4.42 -4.17 -8.19
C GLU A 57 -5.83 -3.78 -7.76
N SER A 58 -6.01 -3.41 -6.49
CA SER A 58 -7.29 -2.98 -5.94
C SER A 58 -7.77 -1.69 -6.61
N MET A 59 -6.89 -0.71 -6.79
CA MET A 59 -7.19 0.52 -7.53
C MET A 59 -7.58 0.24 -8.99
N LEU A 60 -6.91 -0.69 -9.67
CA LEU A 60 -7.27 -1.09 -11.03
C LEU A 60 -8.68 -1.69 -11.11
N LYS A 61 -9.06 -2.52 -10.13
CA LYS A 61 -10.43 -3.08 -10.03
C LYS A 61 -11.45 -1.96 -9.82
N ILE A 62 -11.20 -1.02 -8.91
CA ILE A 62 -12.08 0.13 -8.65
C ILE A 62 -12.25 0.97 -9.93
N LYS A 63 -11.15 1.26 -10.65
CA LYS A 63 -11.19 2.01 -11.90
C LYS A 63 -12.04 1.32 -12.97
N LYS A 64 -11.91 -0.01 -13.12
CA LYS A 64 -12.75 -0.80 -14.05
C LYS A 64 -14.22 -0.71 -13.69
N ASN A 65 -14.55 -0.84 -12.40
CA ASN A 65 -15.93 -0.77 -11.92
C ASN A 65 -16.54 0.63 -12.16
N LEU A 66 -15.80 1.70 -11.89
CA LEU A 66 -16.23 3.07 -12.20
C LEU A 66 -16.48 3.28 -13.70
N SER A 67 -15.56 2.81 -14.56
CA SER A 67 -15.74 2.89 -16.01
C SER A 67 -17.00 2.15 -16.49
N PHE A 68 -17.33 0.99 -15.89
CA PHE A 68 -18.55 0.25 -16.19
C PHE A 68 -19.82 1.00 -15.75
N ILE A 69 -19.82 1.57 -14.54
CA ILE A 69 -20.98 2.36 -14.07
C ILE A 69 -21.19 3.57 -14.99
N HIS A 70 -20.13 4.29 -15.36
CA HIS A 70 -20.24 5.45 -16.25
C HIS A 70 -20.71 5.06 -17.66
N SER A 71 -20.29 3.92 -18.20
CA SER A 71 -20.73 3.46 -19.53
C SER A 71 -22.20 3.04 -19.55
N THR A 72 -22.75 2.57 -18.42
CA THR A 72 -24.16 2.17 -18.31
C THR A 72 -25.10 3.35 -18.03
N GLN A 73 -24.60 4.46 -17.48
CA GLN A 73 -25.38 5.68 -17.26
C GLN A 73 -25.52 6.55 -18.52
N ASN A 74 -24.59 6.45 -19.47
CA ASN A 74 -24.70 7.08 -20.79
C ASN A 74 -25.67 6.29 -21.71
N LYS A 75 -26.95 6.19 -21.35
CA LYS A 75 -27.98 5.95 -22.37
C LYS A 75 -28.29 7.28 -23.05
N PRO A 76 -28.07 7.43 -24.37
CA PRO A 76 -28.53 8.61 -25.06
C PRO A 76 -30.05 8.70 -24.88
N LYS A 77 -30.52 9.90 -24.52
CA LYS A 77 -31.93 10.27 -24.53
C LYS A 77 -32.39 10.25 -25.98
N HIS A 78 -32.63 9.06 -26.54
CA HIS A 78 -33.30 8.93 -27.83
C HIS A 78 -34.73 9.41 -27.62
N SER A 79 -34.97 10.68 -27.93
CA SER A 79 -36.30 11.15 -28.27
C SER A 79 -36.73 10.37 -29.50
N PHE A 80 -37.52 9.32 -29.29
CA PHE A 80 -38.29 8.72 -30.37
C PHE A 80 -39.34 9.75 -30.81
N GLU A 81 -38.95 10.66 -31.71
CA GLU A 81 -39.92 11.45 -32.46
C GLU A 81 -40.54 10.54 -33.52
N ILE A 82 -41.59 9.82 -33.12
CA ILE A 82 -42.50 9.17 -34.07
C ILE A 82 -43.39 10.29 -34.61
N LYS A 83 -43.06 10.85 -35.78
CA LYS A 83 -44.00 11.70 -36.51
C LYS A 83 -45.15 10.83 -37.03
N SER A 84 -46.36 11.14 -36.54
CA SER A 84 -47.64 10.65 -37.07
C SER A 84 -48.03 11.42 -38.34
#